data_AF-A0A938RI05-F1
#
_entry.id   AF-A0A938RI05-F1
#
_cell.length_a   1.000
_cell.length_b   1.000
_cell.length_c   1.000
_cell.angle_alpha   90.00
_cell.angle_beta   90.00
_cell.angle_gamma   90.00
#
_symmetry.space_group_name_H-M   'P 1'
#
loop_
_entity.id
_entity.type
_entity.pdbx_description
1 polymer ?
#
loop_
_entity_poly.entity_id
_entity_poly.type
_entity_poly.pdbx_seq_one_letter_code
_entity_poly.pdbx_strand_id
1 'polypeptide(L)'
;MKKLLLTIGALLFFLSAYLTLWPVPIEPVAWNAPPPPGYTGPHTTNSRLANLRMISLGTDEGPEHIAIGKDGKLYTTVASGNILRMDPDGGAQEVFVNTGGRVLGFDFDAAGNLIAADAIRGLLSIGPDRKIALLTDRVNGDPIRYADAVVVAASGKIYLSDASTRFAPKEWGGTFEASILDILEQSSTGRVLEYDPAGKTTRVVAKGLSFANGVALSRDEKTLFVNETGKYRVWRISVDARDLDISTAGDQAKLLFDNLPGYPDNLMRGLDGKIWLGFVKPRNPAVDNLAVKPFMRKLTLRLPRALWPIPKVYGHVMAFTEDGRVVADLQDPSGAYPETAAVTETADRLYIHSLHAKGLGWLAK
;
A
#
# COMPACT_ATOMS: atom_id res chain seq x y z
N MET A 1 13.71 -10.33 -53.29
CA MET A 1 13.22 -9.01 -52.82
C MET A 1 11.71 -8.99 -52.56
N LYS A 2 10.82 -9.27 -53.54
CA LYS A 2 9.35 -9.22 -53.34
C LYS A 2 8.82 -10.10 -52.20
N LYS A 3 9.27 -11.36 -52.09
CA LYS A 3 8.87 -12.26 -50.99
C LYS A 3 9.30 -11.73 -49.62
N LEU A 4 10.52 -11.21 -49.51
CA LEU A 4 11.05 -10.62 -48.27
C LEU A 4 10.24 -9.39 -47.83
N LEU A 5 9.92 -8.49 -48.78
CA LEU A 5 9.09 -7.31 -48.51
C LEU A 5 7.68 -7.70 -48.05
N LEU A 6 7.06 -8.72 -48.66
CA LEU A 6 5.76 -9.24 -48.24
C LEU A 6 5.82 -9.85 -46.83
N THR A 7 6.86 -10.62 -46.51
CA THR A 7 7.04 -11.19 -45.16
C THR A 7 7.20 -10.09 -44.11
N ILE A 8 8.03 -9.08 -44.36
CA ILE A 8 8.22 -7.94 -43.44
C ILE A 8 6.89 -7.18 -43.27
N GLY A 9 6.17 -6.91 -44.37
CA GLY A 9 4.88 -6.25 -44.32
C GLY A 9 3.84 -7.01 -43.49
N ALA A 10 3.78 -8.34 -43.66
CA ALA A 10 2.90 -9.19 -42.86
C ALA A 10 3.28 -9.17 -41.37
N LEU A 11 4.57 -9.27 -41.03
CA LEU A 11 5.04 -9.21 -39.64
C LEU A 11 4.69 -7.87 -38.98
N LEU A 12 4.92 -6.75 -39.69
CA LEU A 12 4.55 -5.42 -39.19
C LEU A 12 3.04 -5.26 -39.02
N PHE A 13 2.25 -5.83 -39.94
CA PHE A 13 0.80 -5.84 -39.83
C PHE A 13 0.33 -6.60 -38.60
N PHE A 14 0.79 -7.83 -38.38
CA PHE A 14 0.41 -8.64 -37.22
C PHE A 14 0.90 -8.02 -35.90
N LEU A 15 2.11 -7.48 -35.87
CA LEU A 15 2.62 -6.76 -34.70
C LEU A 15 1.76 -5.53 -34.38
N SER A 16 1.40 -4.72 -35.39
CA SER A 16 0.55 -3.55 -35.21
C SER A 16 -0.85 -3.94 -34.75
N ALA A 17 -1.43 -5.00 -35.33
CA ALA A 17 -2.72 -5.53 -34.91
C ALA A 17 -2.68 -5.99 -33.45
N TYR A 18 -1.64 -6.73 -33.05
CA TYR A 18 -1.45 -7.14 -31.66
C TYR A 18 -1.36 -5.94 -30.72
N LEU A 19 -0.47 -4.98 -31.03
CA LEU A 19 -0.22 -3.81 -30.20
C LEU A 19 -1.43 -2.87 -30.05
N THR A 20 -2.37 -2.90 -30.99
CA THR A 20 -3.55 -2.00 -30.98
C THR A 20 -4.83 -2.70 -30.53
N LEU A 21 -5.02 -3.98 -30.89
CA LEU A 21 -6.30 -4.69 -30.76
C LEU A 21 -6.28 -5.80 -29.70
N TRP A 22 -5.11 -6.32 -29.29
CA TRP A 22 -5.08 -7.40 -28.30
C TRP A 22 -5.68 -6.92 -26.96
N PRO A 23 -6.63 -7.66 -26.36
CA PRO A 23 -7.28 -7.22 -25.13
C PRO A 23 -6.27 -7.07 -23.99
N VAL A 24 -6.51 -6.11 -23.12
CA VAL A 24 -5.76 -5.89 -21.87
C VAL A 24 -6.76 -5.79 -20.72
N PRO A 25 -6.37 -6.09 -19.48
CA PRO A 25 -7.33 -6.20 -18.37
C PRO A 25 -7.84 -4.85 -17.84
N ILE A 26 -7.23 -3.74 -18.26
CA ILE A 26 -7.59 -2.39 -17.79
C ILE A 26 -8.45 -1.63 -18.80
N GLU A 27 -9.33 -0.79 -18.27
CA GLU A 27 -10.07 0.25 -18.96
C GLU A 27 -9.64 1.61 -18.41
N PRO A 28 -8.49 2.16 -18.88
CA PRO A 28 -7.85 3.27 -18.20
C PRO A 28 -8.66 4.57 -18.29
N VAL A 29 -8.85 5.22 -17.15
CA VAL A 29 -9.49 6.54 -17.03
C VAL A 29 -8.43 7.62 -17.07
N ALA A 30 -8.61 8.63 -17.94
CA ALA A 30 -7.63 9.71 -18.07
C ALA A 30 -7.51 10.50 -16.77
N TRP A 31 -6.27 10.71 -16.33
CA TRP A 31 -5.96 11.51 -15.15
C TRP A 31 -4.85 12.51 -15.47
N ASN A 32 -5.07 13.79 -15.14
CA ASN A 32 -4.07 14.84 -15.26
C ASN A 32 -3.18 14.82 -14.03
N ALA A 33 -2.11 14.03 -14.08
CA ALA A 33 -1.13 13.99 -13.01
C ALA A 33 -0.45 15.37 -12.87
N PRO A 34 -0.39 15.95 -11.65
CA PRO A 34 0.35 17.19 -11.43
C PRO A 34 1.84 16.98 -11.75
N PRO A 35 2.60 18.02 -12.16
CA PRO A 35 4.04 17.90 -12.34
C PRO A 35 4.72 17.39 -11.06
N PRO A 36 5.67 16.43 -11.14
CA PRO A 36 6.34 15.91 -9.95
C PRO A 36 7.06 17.04 -9.21
N PRO A 37 6.93 17.11 -7.87
CA PRO A 37 7.53 18.20 -7.08
C PRO A 37 9.06 18.14 -7.03
N GLY A 38 9.63 16.99 -7.41
CA GLY A 38 11.04 16.68 -7.23
C GLY A 38 11.43 16.50 -5.77
N TYR A 39 12.71 16.23 -5.53
CA TYR A 39 13.29 16.10 -4.20
C TYR A 39 13.81 17.45 -3.70
N THR A 40 12.90 18.30 -3.24
CA THR A 40 13.19 19.66 -2.75
C THR A 40 12.54 19.91 -1.39
N GLY A 41 12.95 20.99 -0.70
CA GLY A 41 12.39 21.38 0.59
C GLY A 41 12.55 20.26 1.64
N PRO A 42 11.46 19.85 2.34
CA PRO A 42 11.51 18.72 3.26
C PRO A 42 11.98 17.40 2.65
N HIS A 43 11.84 17.24 1.32
CA HIS A 43 12.21 16.05 0.58
C HIS A 43 13.59 16.16 -0.10
N THR A 44 14.42 17.15 0.22
CA THR A 44 15.78 17.23 -0.33
C THR A 44 16.53 15.90 -0.15
N THR A 45 17.09 15.41 -1.25
CA THR A 45 17.74 14.09 -1.30
C THR A 45 18.80 13.93 -0.21
N ASN A 46 18.74 12.80 0.48
CA ASN A 46 19.67 12.43 1.54
C ASN A 46 19.90 10.91 1.52
N SER A 47 20.79 10.40 2.39
CA SER A 47 21.11 8.97 2.52
C SER A 47 20.84 8.45 3.93
N ARG A 48 19.84 9.01 4.64
CA ARG A 48 19.56 8.67 6.04
C ARG A 48 18.93 7.29 6.25
N LEU A 49 18.42 6.65 5.19
CA LEU A 49 18.03 5.23 5.21
C LEU A 49 19.16 4.29 4.78
N ALA A 50 20.34 4.80 4.41
CA ALA A 50 21.45 3.93 4.05
C ALA A 50 21.98 3.17 5.28
N ASN A 51 22.65 2.03 5.05
CA ASN A 51 23.31 1.22 6.07
C ASN A 51 22.38 0.72 7.19
N LEU A 52 21.15 0.32 6.83
CA LEU A 52 20.25 -0.36 7.76
C LEU A 52 20.94 -1.58 8.37
N ARG A 53 20.73 -1.78 9.66
CA ARG A 53 21.03 -3.06 10.30
C ARG A 53 19.95 -4.05 9.90
N MET A 54 20.33 -5.30 9.72
CA MET A 54 19.44 -6.32 9.17
C MET A 54 19.16 -7.41 10.19
N ILE A 55 17.88 -7.70 10.41
CA ILE A 55 17.40 -8.94 11.03
C ILE A 55 17.10 -9.91 9.90
N SER A 56 17.67 -11.11 9.97
CA SER A 56 17.44 -12.16 8.97
C SER A 56 16.01 -12.67 9.05
N LEU A 57 15.35 -12.82 7.91
CA LEU A 57 14.04 -13.47 7.79
C LEU A 57 14.16 -14.93 7.33
N GLY A 58 15.38 -15.47 7.27
CA GLY A 58 15.64 -16.80 6.71
C GLY A 58 15.40 -16.82 5.21
N THR A 59 14.48 -17.67 4.76
CA THR A 59 14.08 -17.74 3.34
C THR A 59 12.93 -16.81 2.98
N ASP A 60 12.29 -16.20 3.99
CA ASP A 60 11.22 -15.23 3.79
C ASP A 60 11.79 -13.87 3.37
N GLU A 61 10.93 -13.05 2.77
CA GLU A 61 11.26 -11.69 2.32
C GLU A 61 10.05 -10.77 2.42
N GLY A 62 10.25 -9.48 2.17
CA GLY A 62 9.20 -8.49 2.14
C GLY A 62 8.50 -8.34 3.48
N PRO A 63 9.21 -7.87 4.55
CA PRO A 63 8.62 -7.54 5.85
C PRO A 63 7.69 -6.33 5.67
N GLU A 64 6.48 -6.61 5.22
CA GLU A 64 5.59 -5.66 4.57
C GLU A 64 4.90 -4.76 5.60
N HIS A 65 4.53 -5.31 6.74
CA HIS A 65 4.03 -4.59 7.90
C HIS A 65 4.74 -5.09 9.15
N ILE A 66 5.08 -4.19 10.06
CA ILE A 66 5.75 -4.51 11.33
C ILE A 66 4.99 -3.83 12.47
N ALA A 67 4.79 -4.53 13.58
CA ALA A 67 4.27 -3.92 14.81
C ALA A 67 4.80 -4.64 16.05
N ILE A 68 4.79 -3.94 17.18
CA ILE A 68 5.11 -4.53 18.48
C ILE A 68 3.80 -4.93 19.15
N GLY A 69 3.66 -6.21 19.44
CA GLY A 69 2.51 -6.75 20.17
C GLY A 69 2.52 -6.36 21.65
N LYS A 70 1.38 -6.53 22.31
CA LYS A 70 1.25 -6.29 23.77
C LYS A 70 2.11 -7.21 24.63
N ASP A 71 2.57 -8.33 24.07
CA ASP A 71 3.51 -9.25 24.67
C ASP A 71 4.98 -8.80 24.53
N GLY A 72 5.22 -7.62 23.94
CA GLY A 72 6.54 -7.05 23.73
C GLY A 72 7.30 -7.65 22.55
N LYS A 73 6.69 -8.56 21.78
CA LYS A 73 7.32 -9.18 20.61
C LYS A 73 7.09 -8.35 19.35
N LEU A 74 8.04 -8.44 18.43
CA LEU A 74 7.90 -7.91 17.09
C LEU A 74 7.15 -8.92 16.22
N TYR A 75 6.16 -8.43 15.49
CA TYR A 75 5.43 -9.18 14.48
C TYR A 75 5.71 -8.58 13.11
N THR A 76 5.84 -9.43 12.09
CA THR A 76 5.92 -8.96 10.70
C THR A 76 5.25 -9.92 9.72
N THR A 77 4.63 -9.35 8.68
CA THR A 77 4.05 -10.09 7.54
C THR A 77 5.09 -10.24 6.43
N VAL A 78 5.24 -11.43 5.87
CA VAL A 78 6.31 -11.74 4.88
C VAL A 78 5.80 -12.51 3.68
N ALA A 79 6.40 -12.34 2.50
CA ALA A 79 5.95 -12.73 1.15
C ALA A 79 5.24 -14.10 1.05
N SER A 80 5.71 -15.08 1.81
CA SER A 80 5.14 -16.45 1.89
C SER A 80 3.72 -16.53 2.48
N GLY A 81 3.20 -15.45 3.05
CA GLY A 81 1.92 -15.42 3.78
C GLY A 81 2.06 -15.77 5.27
N ASN A 82 3.28 -16.04 5.73
CA ASN A 82 3.56 -16.17 7.15
C ASN A 82 3.44 -14.81 7.86
N ILE A 83 2.94 -14.86 9.10
CA ILE A 83 3.17 -13.83 10.10
C ILE A 83 4.27 -14.38 11.01
N LEU A 84 5.41 -13.70 11.04
CA LEU A 84 6.52 -14.03 11.91
C LEU A 84 6.39 -13.28 13.23
N ARG A 85 6.82 -13.92 14.32
CA ARG A 85 6.90 -13.33 15.66
C ARG A 85 8.29 -13.58 16.22
N MET A 86 8.90 -12.55 16.81
CA MET A 86 10.28 -12.60 17.29
C MET A 86 10.52 -11.59 18.42
N ASP A 87 11.64 -11.72 19.13
CA ASP A 87 12.15 -10.64 19.95
C ASP A 87 12.51 -9.42 19.09
N PRO A 88 12.47 -8.18 19.62
CA PRO A 88 12.77 -6.98 18.83
C PRO A 88 14.15 -6.97 18.16
N ASP A 89 15.11 -7.77 18.62
CA ASP A 89 16.44 -7.96 18.02
C ASP A 89 16.53 -9.10 17.01
N GLY A 90 15.41 -9.81 16.75
CA GLY A 90 15.33 -10.97 15.87
C GLY A 90 15.54 -12.31 16.58
N GLY A 91 15.78 -12.32 17.89
CA GLY A 91 15.85 -13.53 18.69
C GLY A 91 14.53 -14.30 18.72
N ALA A 92 14.60 -15.61 19.01
CA ALA A 92 13.43 -16.48 19.17
C ALA A 92 12.38 -16.40 18.05
N GLN A 93 12.83 -16.17 16.81
CA GLN A 93 11.94 -16.07 15.66
C GLN A 93 11.17 -17.37 15.43
N GLU A 94 9.86 -17.24 15.24
CA GLU A 94 8.95 -18.32 14.90
C GLU A 94 7.90 -17.87 13.87
N VAL A 95 7.30 -18.84 13.18
CA VAL A 95 6.04 -18.60 12.46
C VAL A 95 4.92 -18.57 13.49
N PHE A 96 4.30 -17.41 13.68
CA PHE A 96 3.14 -17.26 14.55
C PHE A 96 1.92 -17.95 13.95
N VAL A 97 1.60 -17.60 12.69
CA VAL A 97 0.50 -18.19 11.92
C VAL A 97 0.73 -18.00 10.43
N ASN A 98 0.13 -18.86 9.60
CA ASN A 98 -0.06 -18.62 8.17
C ASN A 98 -1.57 -18.65 7.90
N THR A 99 -2.11 -17.59 7.31
CA THR A 99 -3.56 -17.49 7.08
C THR A 99 -4.02 -18.31 5.90
N GLY A 100 -3.11 -18.79 5.05
CA GLY A 100 -3.41 -19.31 3.71
C GLY A 100 -3.85 -18.20 2.74
N GLY A 101 -3.55 -16.94 3.08
CA GLY A 101 -3.79 -15.74 2.27
C GLY A 101 -2.54 -14.86 2.27
N ARG A 102 -2.74 -13.54 2.22
CA ARG A 102 -1.66 -12.54 2.19
C ARG A 102 -2.01 -11.35 3.07
N VAL A 103 -1.53 -11.33 4.30
CA VAL A 103 -1.72 -10.18 5.19
C VAL A 103 -0.79 -9.03 4.78
N LEU A 104 -1.36 -7.84 4.59
CA LEU A 104 -0.65 -6.61 4.21
C LEU A 104 -0.72 -5.51 5.28
N GLY A 105 -1.60 -5.67 6.26
CA GLY A 105 -1.73 -4.70 7.33
C GLY A 105 -2.31 -5.40 8.53
N PHE A 106 -1.83 -5.03 9.71
CA PHE A 106 -2.44 -5.52 10.93
C PHE A 106 -2.27 -4.54 12.08
N ASP A 107 -3.15 -4.66 13.04
CA ASP A 107 -3.10 -3.93 14.30
C ASP A 107 -3.62 -4.84 15.43
N PHE A 108 -3.39 -4.46 16.68
CA PHE A 108 -3.81 -5.25 17.84
C PHE A 108 -5.02 -4.66 18.53
N ASP A 109 -6.05 -5.48 18.76
CA ASP A 109 -7.21 -5.04 19.52
C ASP A 109 -6.93 -4.93 21.03
N ALA A 110 -7.92 -4.46 21.79
CA ALA A 110 -7.83 -4.33 23.25
C ALA A 110 -7.49 -5.65 23.97
N ALA A 111 -7.95 -6.79 23.44
CA ALA A 111 -7.73 -8.13 23.99
C ALA A 111 -6.38 -8.75 23.56
N GLY A 112 -5.64 -8.10 22.66
CA GLY A 112 -4.37 -8.60 22.14
C GLY A 112 -4.52 -9.56 20.96
N ASN A 113 -5.70 -9.62 20.33
CA ASN A 113 -5.84 -10.32 19.06
C ASN A 113 -5.21 -9.47 17.95
N LEU A 114 -4.54 -10.12 17.01
CA LEU A 114 -4.04 -9.50 15.79
C LEU A 114 -5.20 -9.40 14.79
N ILE A 115 -5.61 -8.17 14.48
CA ILE A 115 -6.62 -7.86 13.48
C ILE A 115 -5.91 -7.63 12.15
N ALA A 116 -6.21 -8.45 11.15
CA ALA A 116 -5.42 -8.55 9.93
C ALA A 116 -6.24 -8.20 8.68
N ALA A 117 -5.74 -7.28 7.87
CA ALA A 117 -6.19 -7.08 6.50
C ALA A 117 -5.49 -8.12 5.60
N ASP A 118 -6.23 -9.16 5.21
CA ASP A 118 -5.76 -10.21 4.31
C ASP A 118 -6.28 -9.97 2.89
N ALA A 119 -5.36 -9.71 1.97
CA ALA A 119 -5.64 -9.35 0.58
C ALA A 119 -6.35 -10.46 -0.23
N ILE A 120 -6.49 -11.66 0.35
CA ILE A 120 -7.19 -12.81 -0.26
C ILE A 120 -8.46 -13.18 0.51
N ARG A 121 -8.47 -12.97 1.84
CA ARG A 121 -9.52 -13.47 2.74
C ARG A 121 -10.42 -12.41 3.35
N GLY A 122 -10.07 -11.13 3.25
CA GLY A 122 -10.79 -10.03 3.90
C GLY A 122 -10.23 -9.71 5.29
N LEU A 123 -11.09 -9.25 6.19
CA LEU A 123 -10.71 -8.87 7.56
C LEU A 123 -10.72 -10.08 8.48
N LEU A 124 -9.58 -10.38 9.11
CA LEU A 124 -9.41 -11.51 10.03
C LEU A 124 -9.13 -11.02 11.46
N SER A 125 -9.47 -11.85 12.44
CA SER A 125 -8.99 -11.76 13.82
C SER A 125 -8.20 -13.02 14.14
N ILE A 126 -7.02 -12.86 14.72
CA ILE A 126 -6.12 -13.95 15.08
C ILE A 126 -5.82 -13.85 16.57
N GLY A 127 -6.27 -14.86 17.33
CA GLY A 127 -6.05 -14.89 18.78
C GLY A 127 -4.60 -15.19 19.17
N PRO A 128 -4.18 -14.88 20.41
CA PRO A 128 -2.89 -15.32 20.95
C PRO A 128 -2.69 -16.85 20.92
N ASP A 129 -3.80 -17.61 20.90
CA ASP A 129 -3.84 -19.06 20.71
C ASP A 129 -3.70 -19.50 19.24
N ARG A 130 -3.41 -18.56 18.34
CA ARG A 130 -3.20 -18.72 16.89
C ARG A 130 -4.46 -19.13 16.12
N LYS A 131 -5.66 -19.08 16.73
CA LYS A 131 -6.90 -19.35 16.00
C LYS A 131 -7.29 -18.16 15.13
N ILE A 132 -7.66 -18.46 13.89
CA ILE A 132 -8.09 -17.48 12.90
C ILE A 132 -9.61 -17.46 12.82
N ALA A 133 -10.20 -16.27 12.90
CA ALA A 133 -11.62 -16.02 12.66
C ALA A 133 -11.79 -14.99 11.54
N LEU A 134 -12.71 -15.25 10.61
CA LEU A 134 -13.14 -14.25 9.63
C LEU A 134 -14.10 -13.27 10.32
N LEU A 135 -13.77 -11.97 10.25
CA LEU A 135 -14.64 -10.90 10.75
C LEU A 135 -15.60 -10.43 9.65
N THR A 136 -15.08 -10.15 8.46
CA THR A 136 -15.87 -9.78 7.28
C THR A 136 -15.09 -9.99 5.98
N ASP A 137 -15.79 -10.41 4.93
CA ASP A 137 -15.29 -10.54 3.55
C ASP A 137 -16.10 -9.70 2.55
N ARG A 138 -17.09 -8.93 3.03
CA ARG A 138 -18.06 -8.23 2.18
C ARG A 138 -18.67 -7.02 2.85
N VAL A 139 -19.15 -6.10 2.03
CA VAL A 139 -19.98 -4.96 2.46
C VAL A 139 -21.08 -4.73 1.44
N ASN A 140 -22.33 -4.58 1.90
CA ASN A 140 -23.50 -4.38 1.04
C ASN A 140 -23.63 -5.43 -0.09
N GLY A 141 -23.19 -6.66 0.16
CA GLY A 141 -23.20 -7.76 -0.82
C GLY A 141 -22.02 -7.79 -1.80
N ASP A 142 -21.19 -6.74 -1.84
CA ASP A 142 -19.99 -6.67 -2.67
C ASP A 142 -18.76 -7.19 -1.92
N PRO A 143 -17.95 -8.11 -2.50
CA PRO A 143 -16.76 -8.65 -1.85
C PRO A 143 -15.71 -7.58 -1.53
N ILE A 144 -15.03 -7.75 -0.40
CA ILE A 144 -13.76 -7.08 -0.10
C ILE A 144 -12.70 -7.84 -0.89
N ARG A 145 -12.22 -7.24 -1.98
CA ARG A 145 -11.36 -7.94 -2.96
C ARG A 145 -9.88 -7.80 -2.63
N TYR A 146 -9.51 -6.72 -1.95
CA TYR A 146 -8.14 -6.38 -1.70
C TYR A 146 -8.02 -5.62 -0.37
N ALA A 147 -8.28 -6.32 0.75
CA ALA A 147 -8.02 -5.77 2.09
C ALA A 147 -6.52 -5.51 2.25
N ASP A 148 -6.15 -4.26 2.50
CA ASP A 148 -4.77 -3.79 2.39
C ASP A 148 -4.22 -3.31 3.74
N ALA A 149 -4.79 -2.26 4.31
CA ALA A 149 -4.41 -1.74 5.63
C ALA A 149 -5.57 -1.81 6.63
N VAL A 150 -5.24 -1.81 7.92
CA VAL A 150 -6.23 -1.82 9.02
C VAL A 150 -5.71 -1.05 10.23
N VAL A 151 -6.62 -0.41 10.95
CA VAL A 151 -6.38 0.23 12.26
C VAL A 151 -7.56 -0.04 13.20
N VAL A 152 -7.27 -0.33 14.47
CA VAL A 152 -8.28 -0.55 15.51
C VAL A 152 -8.42 0.71 16.36
N ALA A 153 -9.62 1.25 16.45
CA ALA A 153 -9.94 2.38 17.33
C ALA A 153 -10.01 1.94 18.80
N ALA A 154 -9.84 2.88 19.73
CA ALA A 154 -10.03 2.66 21.16
C ALA A 154 -11.46 2.18 21.50
N SER A 155 -12.45 2.54 20.67
CA SER A 155 -13.82 2.04 20.78
C SER A 155 -14.00 0.55 20.42
N GLY A 156 -12.98 -0.08 19.83
CA GLY A 156 -13.03 -1.43 19.27
C GLY A 156 -13.56 -1.49 17.83
N LYS A 157 -14.02 -0.37 17.25
CA LYS A 157 -14.31 -0.29 15.81
C LYS A 157 -13.03 -0.46 15.01
N ILE A 158 -13.14 -1.12 13.86
CA ILE A 158 -12.01 -1.43 13.00
C ILE A 158 -12.18 -0.72 11.67
N TYR A 159 -11.19 0.04 11.24
CA TYR A 159 -11.19 0.69 9.93
C TYR A 159 -10.18 0.00 9.01
N LEU A 160 -10.59 -0.30 7.79
CA LEU A 160 -9.74 -0.96 6.80
C LEU A 160 -9.90 -0.36 5.41
N SER A 161 -8.85 -0.45 4.61
CA SER A 161 -8.92 -0.17 3.18
C SER A 161 -9.22 -1.45 2.39
N ASP A 162 -10.05 -1.29 1.36
CA ASP A 162 -10.22 -2.24 0.27
C ASP A 162 -9.67 -1.55 -0.98
N ALA A 163 -8.44 -1.90 -1.35
CA ALA A 163 -7.61 -1.09 -2.24
C ALA A 163 -8.21 -0.94 -3.63
N SER A 164 -8.81 -2.02 -4.14
CA SER A 164 -9.47 -2.06 -5.44
C SER A 164 -10.69 -2.96 -5.38
N THR A 165 -11.82 -2.49 -5.92
CA THR A 165 -12.98 -3.36 -6.15
C THR A 165 -12.94 -4.01 -7.54
N ARG A 166 -11.83 -3.87 -8.29
CA ARG A 166 -11.65 -4.45 -9.63
C ARG A 166 -10.56 -5.50 -9.71
N PHE A 167 -9.38 -5.23 -9.13
CA PHE A 167 -8.21 -6.09 -9.27
C PHE A 167 -7.93 -6.84 -7.96
N ALA A 168 -8.54 -8.02 -7.80
CA ALA A 168 -8.26 -8.91 -6.68
C ALA A 168 -6.90 -9.64 -6.85
N PRO A 169 -5.99 -9.62 -5.87
CA PRO A 169 -4.69 -10.29 -5.97
C PRO A 169 -4.75 -11.77 -6.34
N LYS A 170 -5.79 -12.47 -5.85
CA LYS A 170 -6.06 -13.88 -6.14
C LYS A 170 -6.24 -14.17 -7.64
N GLU A 171 -6.72 -13.20 -8.40
CA GLU A 171 -7.08 -13.33 -9.82
C GLU A 171 -6.01 -12.74 -10.74
N TRP A 172 -5.22 -11.79 -10.23
CA TRP A 172 -4.35 -10.93 -11.06
C TRP A 172 -2.86 -11.11 -10.79
N GLY A 173 -2.44 -12.28 -10.35
CA GLY A 173 -1.01 -12.64 -10.26
C GLY A 173 -0.31 -12.20 -8.98
N GLY A 174 -1.06 -11.86 -7.93
CA GLY A 174 -0.53 -11.43 -6.63
C GLY A 174 -0.79 -9.95 -6.35
N THR A 175 -0.39 -9.51 -5.16
CA THR A 175 -0.68 -8.17 -4.64
C THR A 175 -0.02 -7.09 -5.48
N PHE A 176 1.29 -7.21 -5.74
CA PHE A 176 2.04 -6.22 -6.52
C PHE A 176 1.55 -6.08 -7.97
N GLU A 177 1.17 -7.18 -8.63
CA GLU A 177 0.65 -7.12 -9.99
C GLU A 177 -0.74 -6.50 -10.05
N ALA A 178 -1.62 -6.88 -9.12
CA ALA A 178 -2.94 -6.28 -9.00
C ALA A 178 -2.88 -4.77 -8.72
N SER A 179 -1.96 -4.32 -7.87
CA SER A 179 -1.77 -2.89 -7.58
C SER A 179 -1.28 -2.11 -8.80
N ILE A 180 -0.37 -2.67 -9.60
CA ILE A 180 0.06 -2.08 -10.87
C ILE A 180 -1.14 -1.90 -11.81
N LEU A 181 -2.01 -2.90 -11.94
CA LEU A 181 -3.19 -2.81 -12.81
C LEU A 181 -4.17 -1.72 -12.34
N ASP A 182 -4.46 -1.62 -11.05
CA ASP A 182 -5.35 -0.59 -10.51
C ASP A 182 -4.78 0.83 -10.70
N ILE A 183 -3.50 1.02 -10.39
CA ILE A 183 -2.78 2.29 -10.57
C ILE A 183 -2.72 2.69 -12.05
N LEU A 184 -2.48 1.73 -12.95
CA LEU A 184 -2.51 1.98 -14.40
C LEU A 184 -3.92 2.23 -14.91
N GLU A 185 -4.95 1.71 -14.27
CA GLU A 185 -6.32 1.96 -14.68
C GLU A 185 -6.82 3.35 -14.25
N GLN A 186 -6.49 3.81 -13.04
CA GLN A 186 -6.96 5.09 -12.47
C GLN A 186 -8.49 5.22 -12.36
N SER A 187 -9.22 4.10 -12.38
CA SER A 187 -10.69 4.10 -12.25
C SER A 187 -11.17 4.51 -10.85
N SER A 188 -10.26 4.58 -9.88
CA SER A 188 -10.50 5.08 -8.52
C SER A 188 -11.58 4.28 -7.77
N THR A 189 -11.45 2.95 -7.79
CA THR A 189 -12.49 2.05 -7.27
C THR A 189 -12.30 1.65 -5.80
N GLY A 190 -11.21 2.10 -5.18
CA GLY A 190 -10.87 1.80 -3.79
C GLY A 190 -11.81 2.47 -2.79
N ARG A 191 -11.92 1.87 -1.61
CA ARG A 191 -12.81 2.32 -0.53
C ARG A 191 -12.21 2.08 0.85
N VAL A 192 -12.73 2.80 1.83
CA VAL A 192 -12.44 2.66 3.25
C VAL A 192 -13.70 2.17 3.94
N LEU A 193 -13.56 1.16 4.77
CA LEU A 193 -14.64 0.45 5.44
C LEU A 193 -14.49 0.61 6.96
N GLU A 194 -15.61 0.55 7.68
CA GLU A 194 -15.66 0.35 9.12
C GLU A 194 -16.33 -0.99 9.40
N TYR A 195 -15.69 -1.83 10.20
CA TYR A 195 -16.28 -3.01 10.81
C TYR A 195 -16.58 -2.73 12.29
N ASP A 196 -17.81 -3.03 12.71
CA ASP A 196 -18.26 -2.94 14.09
C ASP A 196 -18.37 -4.36 14.68
N PRO A 197 -17.47 -4.77 15.59
CA PRO A 197 -17.51 -6.11 16.18
C PRO A 197 -18.76 -6.39 17.02
N ALA A 198 -19.39 -5.38 17.62
CA ALA A 198 -20.57 -5.56 18.46
C ALA A 198 -21.80 -5.92 17.62
N GLY A 199 -21.97 -5.22 16.49
CA GLY A 199 -23.04 -5.50 15.52
C GLY A 199 -22.68 -6.58 14.49
N LYS A 200 -21.40 -6.93 14.35
CA LYS A 200 -20.84 -7.71 13.23
C LYS A 200 -21.24 -7.14 11.86
N THR A 201 -21.26 -5.81 11.76
CA THR A 201 -21.64 -5.10 10.54
C THR A 201 -20.44 -4.43 9.90
N THR A 202 -20.45 -4.34 8.57
CA THR A 202 -19.47 -3.57 7.80
C THR A 202 -20.19 -2.47 7.05
N ARG A 203 -19.65 -1.26 7.05
CA ARG A 203 -20.17 -0.12 6.28
C ARG A 203 -19.06 0.55 5.48
N VAL A 204 -19.44 1.26 4.42
CA VAL A 204 -18.51 2.11 3.67
C VAL A 204 -18.40 3.46 4.39
N VAL A 205 -17.17 3.87 4.71
CA VAL A 205 -16.87 5.22 5.21
C VAL A 205 -16.71 6.16 4.02
N ALA A 206 -15.81 5.79 3.10
CA ALA A 206 -15.53 6.56 1.89
C ALA A 206 -15.17 5.65 0.71
N LYS A 207 -15.32 6.14 -0.51
CA LYS A 207 -15.04 5.47 -1.78
C LYS A 207 -14.52 6.47 -2.81
N GLY A 208 -14.07 5.96 -3.95
CA GLY A 208 -13.59 6.80 -5.05
C GLY A 208 -12.08 7.05 -5.02
N LEU A 209 -11.32 6.22 -4.27
CA LEU A 209 -9.87 6.36 -4.11
C LEU A 209 -9.15 5.54 -5.20
N SER A 210 -8.15 6.13 -5.85
CA SER A 210 -7.23 5.37 -6.72
C SER A 210 -6.22 4.60 -5.88
N PHE A 211 -6.49 3.31 -5.67
CA PHE A 211 -5.77 2.42 -4.78
C PHE A 211 -5.76 2.93 -3.32
N ALA A 212 -6.78 2.56 -2.55
CA ALA A 212 -6.85 2.88 -1.12
C ALA A 212 -5.86 2.00 -0.33
N ASN A 213 -4.81 2.59 0.23
CA ASN A 213 -3.71 1.84 0.86
C ASN A 213 -3.72 2.10 2.39
N GLY A 214 -2.66 2.64 2.96
CA GLY A 214 -2.49 2.87 4.38
C GLY A 214 -3.62 3.67 5.03
N VAL A 215 -4.03 3.24 6.23
CA VAL A 215 -5.01 3.93 7.08
C VAL A 215 -4.43 4.17 8.47
N ALA A 216 -4.70 5.35 9.05
CA ALA A 216 -4.36 5.65 10.44
C ALA A 216 -5.39 6.59 11.07
N LEU A 217 -5.71 6.43 12.34
CA LEU A 217 -6.62 7.33 13.07
C LEU A 217 -5.87 8.54 13.62
N SER A 218 -6.52 9.71 13.69
CA SER A 218 -6.12 10.89 14.49
C SER A 218 -5.97 10.55 15.98
N ARG A 219 -5.23 11.36 16.74
CA ARG A 219 -5.05 11.13 18.18
C ARG A 219 -6.38 11.18 18.94
N ASP A 220 -7.32 11.99 18.48
CA ASP A 220 -8.68 12.06 19.01
C ASP A 220 -9.66 11.08 18.35
N GLU A 221 -9.17 10.24 17.42
CA GLU A 221 -9.91 9.24 16.63
C GLU A 221 -11.12 9.79 15.85
N LYS A 222 -11.16 11.09 15.55
CA LYS A 222 -12.22 11.72 14.74
C LYS A 222 -11.91 11.78 13.25
N THR A 223 -10.66 11.57 12.87
CA THR A 223 -10.19 11.64 11.49
C THR A 223 -9.43 10.36 11.12
N LEU A 224 -9.70 9.82 9.95
CA LEU A 224 -8.87 8.84 9.27
C LEU A 224 -7.92 9.56 8.31
N PHE A 225 -6.64 9.26 8.41
CA PHE A 225 -5.66 9.50 7.37
C PHE A 225 -5.67 8.30 6.42
N VAL A 226 -5.78 8.55 5.12
CA VAL A 226 -5.90 7.49 4.11
C VAL A 226 -5.04 7.81 2.91
N ASN A 227 -4.21 6.86 2.50
CA ASN A 227 -3.37 7.01 1.32
C ASN A 227 -4.13 6.64 0.05
N GLU A 228 -3.99 7.50 -0.97
CA GLU A 228 -4.42 7.25 -2.33
C GLU A 228 -3.16 7.09 -3.19
N THR A 229 -2.67 5.85 -3.27
CA THR A 229 -1.37 5.52 -3.90
C THR A 229 -1.34 5.94 -5.36
N GLY A 230 -2.42 5.68 -6.09
CA GLY A 230 -2.51 5.96 -7.52
C GLY A 230 -2.46 7.44 -7.88
N LYS A 231 -2.73 8.35 -6.93
CA LYS A 231 -2.72 9.81 -7.17
C LYS A 231 -1.75 10.59 -6.29
N TYR A 232 -0.85 9.92 -5.58
CA TYR A 232 0.21 10.54 -4.76
C TYR A 232 -0.35 11.44 -3.64
N ARG A 233 -1.38 10.97 -2.92
CA ARG A 233 -2.12 11.79 -1.95
C ARG A 233 -2.30 11.12 -0.60
N VAL A 234 -2.50 11.97 0.40
CA VAL A 234 -3.01 11.59 1.73
C VAL A 234 -4.27 12.41 2.00
N TRP A 235 -5.35 11.72 2.33
CA TRP A 235 -6.63 12.32 2.69
C TRP A 235 -6.81 12.35 4.20
N ARG A 236 -7.47 13.39 4.71
CA ARG A 236 -8.16 13.40 6.00
C ARG A 236 -9.63 13.16 5.74
N ILE A 237 -10.21 12.13 6.34
CA ILE A 237 -11.61 11.74 6.19
C ILE A 237 -12.24 11.66 7.59
N SER A 238 -13.40 12.24 7.80
CA SER A 238 -14.14 12.08 9.06
C SER A 238 -14.52 10.62 9.29
N VAL A 239 -14.32 10.09 10.50
CA VAL A 239 -14.77 8.73 10.87
C VAL A 239 -16.29 8.57 10.78
N ASP A 240 -17.03 9.67 10.95
CA ASP A 240 -18.50 9.71 10.88
C ASP A 240 -19.02 9.75 9.44
N ALA A 241 -18.14 9.89 8.44
CA ALA A 241 -18.53 9.83 7.04
C ALA A 241 -19.19 8.47 6.72
N ARG A 242 -20.23 8.49 5.87
CA ARG A 242 -20.97 7.30 5.44
C ARG A 242 -21.17 7.38 3.93
N ASP A 243 -20.73 6.35 3.23
CA ASP A 243 -20.83 6.24 1.77
C ASP A 243 -20.28 7.47 1.01
N LEU A 244 -19.29 8.17 1.60
CA LEU A 244 -18.72 9.39 1.05
C LEU A 244 -17.98 9.10 -0.25
N ASP A 245 -18.33 9.78 -1.33
CA ASP A 245 -17.50 9.82 -2.54
C ASP A 245 -16.45 10.92 -2.38
N ILE A 246 -15.16 10.56 -2.42
CA ILE A 246 -14.08 11.53 -2.22
C ILE A 246 -14.03 12.62 -3.29
N SER A 247 -14.64 12.40 -4.46
CA SER A 247 -14.74 13.40 -5.53
C SER A 247 -15.69 14.56 -5.19
N THR A 248 -16.58 14.38 -4.21
CA THR A 248 -17.57 15.39 -3.78
C THR A 248 -17.53 15.64 -2.27
N ALA A 249 -16.37 15.42 -1.64
CA ALA A 249 -16.26 15.20 -0.20
C ALA A 249 -16.64 16.38 0.74
N GLY A 250 -16.76 17.60 0.23
CA GLY A 250 -17.08 18.78 1.03
C GLY A 250 -16.18 18.93 2.26
N ASP A 251 -16.77 19.15 3.44
CA ASP A 251 -16.02 19.24 4.70
C ASP A 251 -15.68 17.88 5.34
N GLN A 252 -16.26 16.78 4.86
CA GLN A 252 -16.05 15.45 5.44
C GLN A 252 -14.74 14.81 4.99
N ALA A 253 -14.13 15.25 3.88
CA ALA A 253 -12.76 14.91 3.57
C ALA A 253 -11.97 16.06 2.92
N LYS A 254 -10.69 16.16 3.26
CA LYS A 254 -9.77 17.18 2.75
C LYS A 254 -8.42 16.54 2.44
N LEU A 255 -7.74 17.02 1.40
CA LEU A 255 -6.36 16.62 1.12
C LEU A 255 -5.45 17.19 2.22
N LEU A 256 -4.65 16.31 2.82
CA LEU A 256 -3.55 16.71 3.69
C LEU A 256 -2.28 16.93 2.87
N PHE A 257 -2.00 15.98 1.99
CA PHE A 257 -0.94 16.07 1.01
C PHE A 257 -1.52 15.82 -0.37
N ASP A 258 -1.18 16.70 -1.30
CA ASP A 258 -1.37 16.48 -2.73
C ASP A 258 0.00 16.53 -3.40
N ASN A 259 0.15 15.80 -4.51
CA ASN A 259 1.36 15.80 -5.32
C ASN A 259 2.63 15.33 -4.57
N LEU A 260 2.55 14.22 -3.85
CA LEU A 260 3.71 13.62 -3.15
C LEU A 260 4.85 13.20 -4.12
N PRO A 261 6.11 13.10 -3.63
CA PRO A 261 7.28 12.79 -4.47
C PRO A 261 7.34 11.32 -4.95
N GLY A 262 6.50 10.45 -4.42
CA GLY A 262 6.43 9.03 -4.76
C GLY A 262 5.04 8.45 -4.55
N TYR A 263 4.92 7.13 -4.73
CA TYR A 263 3.71 6.36 -4.50
C TYR A 263 3.56 6.07 -2.99
N PRO A 264 2.65 6.75 -2.26
CA PRO A 264 2.49 6.55 -0.82
C PRO A 264 1.89 5.17 -0.52
N ASP A 265 2.32 4.55 0.56
CA ASP A 265 1.98 3.16 0.90
C ASP A 265 1.37 3.04 2.31
N ASN A 266 1.95 2.32 3.26
CA ASN A 266 1.40 2.17 4.61
C ASN A 266 1.50 3.46 5.46
N LEU A 267 0.58 3.62 6.42
CA LEU A 267 0.60 4.67 7.44
C LEU A 267 0.76 4.05 8.82
N MET A 268 1.74 4.52 9.59
CA MET A 268 2.02 4.02 10.93
C MET A 268 2.06 5.14 11.95
N ARG A 269 1.36 4.96 13.07
CA ARG A 269 1.48 5.88 14.19
C ARG A 269 2.87 5.81 14.78
N GLY A 270 3.53 6.97 14.86
CA GLY A 270 4.81 7.14 15.52
C GLY A 270 4.67 7.75 16.91
N LEU A 271 5.81 7.99 17.55
CA LEU A 271 5.87 8.69 18.84
C LEU A 271 5.51 10.17 18.66
N ASP A 272 5.24 10.88 19.75
CA ASP A 272 5.02 12.34 19.75
C ASP A 272 3.87 12.82 18.83
N GLY A 273 2.93 11.92 18.50
CA GLY A 273 1.77 12.22 17.65
C GLY A 273 2.08 12.29 16.15
N LYS A 274 3.28 11.90 15.70
CA LYS A 274 3.62 11.85 14.27
C LYS A 274 3.00 10.63 13.59
N ILE A 275 2.94 10.66 12.26
CA ILE A 275 2.53 9.55 11.41
C ILE A 275 3.64 9.31 10.40
N TRP A 276 4.11 8.07 10.31
CA TRP A 276 5.06 7.61 9.31
C TRP A 276 4.34 7.14 8.06
N LEU A 277 4.96 7.44 6.91
CA LEU A 277 4.54 7.08 5.58
C LEU A 277 5.74 6.52 4.82
N GLY A 278 5.58 5.40 4.13
CA GLY A 278 6.54 4.93 3.14
C GLY A 278 6.16 5.28 1.71
N PHE A 279 7.17 5.29 0.85
CA PHE A 279 7.01 5.37 -0.60
C PHE A 279 7.61 4.12 -1.26
N VAL A 280 6.78 3.37 -1.99
CA VAL A 280 7.25 2.17 -2.69
C VAL A 280 8.14 2.50 -3.89
N LYS A 281 7.84 3.58 -4.59
CA LYS A 281 8.63 4.05 -5.74
C LYS A 281 8.62 5.58 -5.82
N PRO A 282 9.68 6.20 -6.38
CA PRO A 282 9.64 7.59 -6.78
C PRO A 282 8.70 7.79 -7.97
N ARG A 283 8.26 9.04 -8.19
CA ARG A 283 7.54 9.39 -9.43
C ARG A 283 8.44 9.23 -10.66
N ASN A 284 7.84 8.77 -11.76
CA ASN A 284 8.48 8.70 -13.08
C ASN A 284 7.73 9.61 -14.06
N PRO A 285 8.37 10.68 -14.59
CA PRO A 285 7.72 11.60 -15.54
C PRO A 285 7.12 10.91 -16.77
N ALA A 286 7.70 9.80 -17.24
CA ALA A 286 7.14 9.04 -18.36
C ALA A 286 5.81 8.37 -17.98
N VAL A 287 5.69 7.82 -16.77
CA VAL A 287 4.44 7.24 -16.25
C VAL A 287 3.39 8.34 -16.08
N ASP A 288 3.78 9.48 -15.51
CA ASP A 288 2.89 10.62 -15.30
C ASP A 288 2.33 11.16 -16.62
N ASN A 289 3.17 11.29 -17.65
CA ASN A 289 2.76 11.71 -19.00
C ASN A 289 1.83 10.70 -19.71
N LEU A 290 1.85 9.43 -19.30
CA LEU A 290 0.94 8.40 -19.81
C LEU A 290 -0.43 8.40 -19.10
N ALA A 291 -0.54 8.99 -17.90
CA ALA A 291 -1.78 9.00 -17.12
C ALA A 291 -2.96 9.64 -17.89
N VAL A 292 -2.72 10.69 -18.67
CA VAL A 292 -3.75 11.35 -19.50
C VAL A 292 -4.03 10.61 -20.82
N LYS A 293 -3.30 9.53 -21.14
CA LYS A 293 -3.36 8.83 -22.43
C LYS A 293 -3.81 7.36 -22.29
N PRO A 294 -5.12 7.08 -22.11
CA PRO A 294 -5.63 5.72 -21.93
C PRO A 294 -5.14 4.71 -22.98
N PHE A 295 -5.20 5.06 -24.26
CA PHE A 295 -4.74 4.18 -25.33
C PHE A 295 -3.26 3.79 -25.20
N MET A 296 -2.41 4.73 -24.80
CA MET A 296 -0.97 4.47 -24.62
C MET A 296 -0.68 3.59 -23.40
N ARG A 297 -1.51 3.65 -22.35
CA ARG A 297 -1.41 2.72 -21.21
C ARG A 297 -1.78 1.29 -21.62
N LYS A 298 -2.84 1.12 -22.43
CA LYS A 298 -3.16 -0.20 -23.03
C LYS A 298 -2.02 -0.72 -23.93
N LEU A 299 -1.43 0.16 -24.75
CA LEU A 299 -0.28 -0.19 -25.57
C LEU A 299 0.91 -0.66 -24.71
N THR A 300 1.19 0.03 -23.60
CA THR A 300 2.28 -0.32 -22.68
C THR A 300 2.12 -1.74 -22.13
N LEU A 301 0.89 -2.13 -21.73
CA LEU A 301 0.61 -3.49 -21.23
C LEU A 301 0.85 -4.61 -22.25
N ARG A 302 0.92 -4.29 -23.54
CA ARG A 302 1.20 -5.26 -24.62
C ARG A 302 2.70 -5.37 -24.93
N LEU A 303 3.51 -4.47 -24.38
CA LEU A 303 4.96 -4.53 -24.52
C LEU A 303 5.55 -5.50 -23.49
N PRO A 304 6.70 -6.14 -23.79
CA PRO A 304 7.49 -6.84 -22.77
C PRO A 304 7.81 -5.92 -21.59
N ARG A 305 7.80 -6.47 -20.37
CA ARG A 305 7.99 -5.71 -19.12
C ARG A 305 9.30 -4.90 -19.08
N ALA A 306 10.34 -5.36 -19.78
CA ALA A 306 11.62 -4.65 -19.91
C ALA A 306 11.50 -3.29 -20.64
N LEU A 307 10.43 -3.06 -21.41
CA LEU A 307 10.17 -1.79 -22.11
C LEU A 307 9.24 -0.86 -21.33
N TRP A 308 8.74 -1.30 -20.17
CA TRP A 308 7.85 -0.46 -19.37
C TRP A 308 8.67 0.64 -18.68
N PRO A 309 8.10 1.83 -18.49
CA PRO A 309 8.76 2.94 -17.78
C PRO A 309 8.74 2.72 -16.26
N ILE A 310 9.26 1.60 -15.78
CA ILE A 310 9.27 1.24 -14.36
C ILE A 310 10.18 2.24 -13.60
N PRO A 311 9.69 2.88 -12.52
CA PRO A 311 10.54 3.75 -11.71
C PRO A 311 11.74 3.01 -11.11
N LYS A 312 12.84 3.74 -10.89
CA LYS A 312 14.03 3.18 -10.24
C LYS A 312 13.71 2.73 -8.81
N VAL A 313 14.47 1.76 -8.33
CA VAL A 313 14.45 1.39 -6.91
C VAL A 313 14.95 2.58 -6.08
N TYR A 314 14.28 2.83 -4.96
CA TYR A 314 14.58 3.94 -4.05
C TYR A 314 14.02 3.59 -2.67
N GLY A 315 14.75 3.88 -1.59
CA GLY A 315 14.21 3.83 -0.24
C GLY A 315 13.76 5.21 0.18
N HIS A 316 12.51 5.38 0.63
CA HIS A 316 12.02 6.68 1.09
C HIS A 316 10.87 6.52 2.07
N VAL A 317 11.06 7.06 3.27
CA VAL A 317 10.01 7.20 4.28
C VAL A 317 10.00 8.64 4.79
N MET A 318 8.83 9.13 5.19
CA MET A 318 8.67 10.42 5.84
C MET A 318 7.79 10.30 7.08
N ALA A 319 7.96 11.21 8.03
CA ALA A 319 7.02 11.41 9.13
C ALA A 319 6.40 12.80 9.03
N PHE A 320 5.14 12.92 9.40
CA PHE A 320 4.41 14.19 9.44
C PHE A 320 3.51 14.31 10.67
N THR A 321 3.16 15.55 11.03
CA THR A 321 2.14 15.84 12.05
C THR A 321 0.75 15.91 11.44
N GLU A 322 -0.31 15.77 12.25
CA GLU A 322 -1.71 15.71 11.80
C GLU A 322 -2.19 16.93 10.99
N ASP A 323 -1.49 18.06 11.12
CA ASP A 323 -1.70 19.31 10.39
C ASP A 323 -0.93 19.39 9.05
N GLY A 324 -0.17 18.35 8.69
CA GLY A 324 0.49 18.21 7.38
C GLY A 324 1.91 18.71 7.31
N ARG A 325 2.55 19.00 8.46
CA ARG A 325 3.97 19.39 8.47
C ARG A 325 4.86 18.15 8.48
N VAL A 326 5.74 18.03 7.48
CA VAL A 326 6.79 17.00 7.42
C VAL A 326 7.82 17.29 8.53
N VAL A 327 8.09 16.29 9.37
CA VAL A 327 8.99 16.38 10.54
C VAL A 327 10.20 15.45 10.46
N ALA A 328 10.15 14.44 9.60
CA ALA A 328 11.29 13.62 9.25
C ALA A 328 11.15 13.18 7.79
N ASP A 329 12.28 13.06 7.11
CA ASP A 329 12.36 12.54 5.75
C ASP A 329 13.70 11.81 5.62
N LEU A 330 13.63 10.49 5.40
CA LEU A 330 14.77 9.61 5.33
C LEU A 330 14.75 8.89 3.99
N GLN A 331 15.88 8.94 3.29
CA GLN A 331 16.00 8.42 1.93
C GLN A 331 17.25 7.53 1.78
N ASP A 332 17.19 6.63 0.81
CA ASP A 332 18.33 5.90 0.26
C ASP A 332 18.19 5.86 -1.28
N PRO A 333 18.86 6.77 -2.00
CA PRO A 333 18.81 6.85 -3.45
C PRO A 333 19.46 5.65 -4.17
N SER A 334 20.29 4.87 -3.45
CA SER A 334 20.86 3.64 -4.02
C SER A 334 19.81 2.54 -4.14
N GLY A 335 18.75 2.61 -3.34
CA GLY A 335 17.70 1.61 -3.29
C GLY A 335 18.16 0.27 -2.69
N ALA A 336 19.20 0.28 -1.84
CA ALA A 336 19.70 -0.95 -1.21
C ALA A 336 18.64 -1.62 -0.33
N TYR A 337 17.75 -0.82 0.27
CA TYR A 337 16.52 -1.29 0.88
C TYR A 337 15.31 -0.82 0.06
N PRO A 338 14.72 -1.71 -0.77
CA PRO A 338 13.74 -1.32 -1.78
C PRO A 338 12.34 -1.14 -1.19
N GLU A 339 11.52 -0.34 -1.88
CA GLU A 339 10.05 -0.39 -1.79
C GLU A 339 9.54 -0.31 -0.35
N THR A 340 9.97 0.75 0.32
CA THR A 340 9.69 1.01 1.73
C THR A 340 8.21 1.32 1.94
N ALA A 341 7.51 0.49 2.72
CA ALA A 341 6.06 0.60 2.91
C ALA A 341 5.69 1.57 4.04
N ALA A 342 6.39 1.54 5.18
CA ALA A 342 6.24 2.45 6.33
C ALA A 342 7.38 2.26 7.34
N VAL A 343 7.20 2.80 8.56
CA VAL A 343 8.12 2.67 9.68
C VAL A 343 7.36 2.36 10.97
N THR A 344 7.82 1.35 11.72
CA THR A 344 7.44 1.19 13.14
C THR A 344 8.47 1.89 13.99
N GLU A 345 8.04 2.97 14.66
CA GLU A 345 8.89 3.71 15.58
C GLU A 345 8.70 3.20 17.01
N THR A 346 9.82 2.89 17.66
CA THR A 346 9.90 2.60 19.10
C THR A 346 10.75 3.66 19.78
N ALA A 347 10.92 3.55 21.10
CA ALA A 347 11.82 4.44 21.84
C ALA A 347 13.26 4.37 21.31
N ASP A 348 13.72 3.18 20.92
CA ASP A 348 15.12 2.91 20.63
C ASP A 348 15.43 2.67 19.15
N ARG A 349 14.40 2.33 18.34
CA ARG A 349 14.59 1.88 16.96
C ARG A 349 13.50 2.33 16.00
N LEU A 350 13.89 2.50 14.74
CA LEU A 350 13.00 2.58 13.58
C LEU A 350 13.11 1.27 12.79
N TYR A 351 12.02 0.52 12.69
CA TYR A 351 11.94 -0.67 11.83
C TYR A 351 11.32 -0.27 10.50
N ILE A 352 12.03 -0.53 9.40
CA ILE A 352 11.62 -0.10 8.06
C ILE A 352 10.88 -1.24 7.38
N HIS A 353 9.63 -0.99 7.00
CA HIS A 353 8.83 -1.99 6.30
C HIS A 353 9.22 -2.02 4.82
N SER A 354 9.06 -3.15 4.14
CA SER A 354 9.36 -3.28 2.70
C SER A 354 8.54 -4.37 2.03
N LEU A 355 8.16 -4.15 0.77
CA LEU A 355 7.47 -5.15 -0.03
C LEU A 355 8.36 -6.34 -0.45
N HIS A 356 9.68 -6.12 -0.63
CA HIS A 356 10.57 -7.12 -1.25
C HIS A 356 12.00 -7.17 -0.66
N ALA A 357 12.27 -6.51 0.47
CA ALA A 357 13.57 -6.63 1.13
C ALA A 357 13.82 -8.06 1.64
N LYS A 358 15.04 -8.56 1.50
CA LYS A 358 15.44 -9.92 1.93
C LYS A 358 15.64 -10.08 3.45
N GLY A 359 15.41 -9.03 4.21
CA GLY A 359 15.54 -9.01 5.66
C GLY A 359 14.82 -7.79 6.23
N LEU A 360 14.62 -7.78 7.54
CA LEU A 360 13.98 -6.66 8.24
C LEU A 360 15.05 -5.63 8.62
N GLY A 361 14.98 -4.47 7.95
CA GLY A 361 15.91 -3.37 8.14
C GLY A 361 15.53 -2.48 9.32
N TRP A 362 16.52 -2.01 10.08
CA TRP A 362 16.29 -1.08 11.18
C TRP A 362 17.42 -0.07 11.41
N LEU A 363 17.06 1.05 12.03
CA LEU A 363 17.97 2.10 12.51
C LEU A 363 17.84 2.27 14.02
N ALA A 364 18.94 2.56 14.70
CA ALA A 364 18.89 3.06 16.07
C ALA A 364 18.37 4.50 16.08
N LYS A 365 17.62 4.87 17.12
CA LYS A 365 17.07 6.22 17.29
C LYS A 365 17.96 7.09 18.18
#